data_AF-F5X3Z1-F1
#
_entry.id   AF-F5X3Z1-F1
#
_cell.length_a   1.000
_cell.length_b   1.000
_cell.length_c   1.000
_cell.angle_alpha   90.00
_cell.angle_beta   90.00
_cell.angle_gamma   90.00
#
_symmetry.space_group_name_H-M   'P 1'
#
loop_
_entity.id
_entity.type
_entity.pdbx_description
1 polymer ?
#
loop_
_entity_poly.entity_id
_entity_poly.type
_entity_poly.pdbx_seq_one_letter_code
_entity_poly.pdbx_strand_id
1 'polypeptide(L)' 'MLLTKEHAEKVRMKRGRLDLSKAETAKRLGIVPNTLKKVETGDYDAPKEIYRRVMDWLLED' A
#
# COMPACT_ATOMS: atom_id res chain seq x y z
N MET A 1 -6.77 11.62 -1.12
CA MET A 1 -7.48 10.74 -0.15
C MET A 1 -6.44 10.24 0.82
N LEU A 2 -6.73 10.31 2.12
CA LEU A 2 -5.72 10.10 3.15
C LEU A 2 -5.52 8.61 3.45
N LEU A 3 -4.32 8.10 3.15
CA LEU A 3 -3.86 6.81 3.69
C LEU A 3 -3.33 7.02 5.10
N THR A 4 -4.15 6.72 6.09
CA THR A 4 -3.79 6.83 7.52
C THR A 4 -2.75 5.78 7.93
N LYS A 5 -2.18 5.94 9.13
CA LYS A 5 -1.24 4.96 9.72
C LYS A 5 -1.84 3.56 9.87
N GLU A 6 -3.14 3.45 10.14
CA GLU A 6 -3.82 2.15 10.24
C GLU A 6 -3.85 1.42 8.90
N HIS A 7 -4.11 2.14 7.80
CA HIS A 7 -4.04 1.57 6.46
C HIS A 7 -2.62 1.11 6.14
N ALA A 8 -1.63 1.93 6.51
CA ALA A 8 -0.22 1.61 6.33
C ALA A 8 0.21 0.35 7.11
N GLU A 9 -0.31 0.16 8.32
CA GLU A 9 -0.09 -1.04 9.12
C GLU A 9 -0.70 -2.29 8.45
N LYS A 10 -1.95 -2.20 7.98
CA LYS A 10 -2.60 -3.29 7.23
C LYS A 10 -1.81 -3.66 5.97
N VAL A 11 -1.29 -2.68 5.24
CA VAL A 11 -0.42 -2.92 4.07
C VAL A 11 0.83 -3.69 4.46
N ARG A 12 1.51 -3.29 5.55
CA ARG A 12 2.70 -3.98 6.06
C ARG A 12 2.39 -5.42 6.50
N MET A 13 1.26 -5.62 7.19
CA MET A 13 0.81 -6.96 7.61
C MET A 13 0.52 -7.87 6.42
N LYS A 14 -0.29 -7.40 5.46
CA LYS A 14 -0.61 -8.19 4.26
C LYS A 14 0.63 -8.50 3.43
N ARG A 15 1.54 -7.52 3.29
CA ARG A 15 2.84 -7.74 2.64
C ARG A 15 3.65 -8.83 3.33
N GLY A 16 3.75 -8.79 4.66
CA GLY A 16 4.47 -9.79 5.45
C GLY A 16 3.84 -11.17 5.37
N ARG A 17 2.50 -11.27 5.39
CA ARG A 17 1.78 -12.54 5.23
C ARG A 17 2.02 -13.20 3.87
N LEU A 18 2.18 -12.40 2.82
CA LEU A 18 2.43 -12.87 1.46
C LEU A 18 3.93 -13.02 1.14
N ASP A 19 4.81 -12.78 2.13
CA ASP A 19 6.27 -12.78 1.99
C ASP A 19 6.80 -11.96 0.80
N LEU A 20 6.14 -10.82 0.51
CA LEU A 20 6.50 -9.99 -0.64
C LEU A 20 7.59 -8.97 -0.29
N SER A 21 8.52 -8.81 -1.24
CA SER A 21 9.43 -7.67 -1.22
C SER A 21 8.68 -6.35 -1.44
N LYS A 22 9.29 -5.23 -1.05
CA LYS A 22 8.72 -3.90 -1.33
C LYS A 22 8.62 -3.63 -2.84
N ALA A 23 9.59 -4.08 -3.62
CA ALA A 23 9.56 -3.91 -5.07
C ALA A 23 8.38 -4.69 -5.70
N GLU A 24 8.14 -5.91 -5.22
CA GLU A 24 7.07 -6.76 -5.73
C GLU A 24 5.68 -6.27 -5.31
N THR A 25 5.55 -5.78 -4.08
CA THR A 25 4.31 -5.14 -3.59
C THR A 25 4.00 -3.88 -4.40
N ALA A 26 5.01 -3.05 -4.68
CA ALA A 26 4.85 -1.87 -5.51
C ALA A 26 4.39 -2.24 -6.92
N LYS A 27 4.97 -3.30 -7.51
CA LYS A 27 4.58 -3.84 -8.81
C LYS A 27 3.13 -4.33 -8.82
N ARG A 28 2.69 -5.09 -7.80
CA ARG A 28 1.29 -5.55 -7.67
C ARG A 28 0.30 -4.39 -7.56
N LEU A 29 0.64 -3.36 -6.79
CA LEU A 29 -0.17 -2.15 -6.65
C LEU A 29 -0.07 -1.20 -7.87
N GLY A 30 0.79 -1.51 -8.84
CA GLY A 30 1.03 -0.67 -10.02
C GLY A 30 1.61 0.70 -9.68
N ILE A 31 2.41 0.80 -8.63
CA ILE A 31 3.05 2.04 -8.16
C ILE A 31 4.57 1.88 -8.13
N VAL A 32 5.30 2.99 -8.05
CA VAL A 32 6.76 2.97 -7.87
C VAL A 32 7.13 2.66 -6.41
N PRO A 33 8.29 2.03 -6.13
CA PRO A 33 8.69 1.67 -4.76
C PRO A 33 8.76 2.85 -3.79
N ASN A 34 9.11 4.05 -4.28
CA ASN A 34 9.13 5.26 -3.45
C ASN A 34 7.71 5.67 -2.99
N THR A 35 6.69 5.45 -3.82
CA THR A 35 5.29 5.66 -3.44
C THR A 35 4.85 4.64 -2.42
N LEU A 36 5.23 3.36 -2.59
CA LEU A 36 4.95 2.33 -1.59
C LEU A 36 5.56 2.71 -0.22
N LYS A 37 6.77 3.28 -0.19
CA LYS A 37 7.37 3.77 1.06
C LYS A 37 6.46 4.79 1.76
N LYS A 38 5.88 5.74 1.03
CA LYS A 38 4.92 6.72 1.58
C LYS A 38 3.64 6.04 2.07
N VAL A 39 3.11 5.08 1.30
CA VAL A 39 1.94 4.27 1.68
C VAL A 39 2.18 3.51 2.99
N GLU A 40 3.34 2.85 3.14
CA GLU A 40 3.70 2.08 4.34
C GLU A 40 4.07 2.95 5.55
N THR A 41 4.50 4.20 5.33
CA THR A 41 4.68 5.19 6.39
C THR A 41 3.33 5.68 6.92
N GLY A 42 2.33 5.83 6.06
CA GLY A 42 1.03 6.42 6.41
C GLY A 42 1.07 7.95 6.38
N ASP A 43 -0.07 8.55 6.76
CA ASP A 43 -0.36 9.99 6.65
C ASP A 43 -0.05 10.56 5.25
N TYR A 44 -0.26 9.73 4.24
CA TYR A 44 0.01 10.09 2.85
C TYR A 44 -1.29 10.53 2.17
N ASP A 45 -1.37 11.79 1.76
CA ASP A 45 -2.44 12.24 0.88
C ASP A 45 -2.18 11.73 -0.54
N ALA A 46 -2.78 10.59 -0.84
CA ALA A 46 -2.59 9.89 -2.09
C ALA A 46 -3.61 10.35 -3.14
N PRO A 47 -3.20 10.39 -4.42
CA PRO A 47 -4.15 10.44 -5.54
C PRO A 47 -5.22 9.36 -5.40
N LYS A 48 -6.46 9.69 -5.80
CA LYS A 48 -7.63 8.79 -5.67
C LYS A 48 -7.37 7.40 -6.26
N GLU A 49 -6.64 7.33 -7.37
CA GLU A 49 -6.27 6.09 -8.02
C GLU A 49 -5.37 5.21 -7.15
N ILE A 50 -4.32 5.78 -6.54
CA ILE A 50 -3.41 5.03 -5.66
C ILE A 50 -4.17 4.57 -4.40
N TYR A 51 -4.98 5.45 -3.81
CA TYR A 51 -5.81 5.10 -2.67
C TYR A 51 -6.72 3.91 -2.99
N ARG A 52 -7.41 3.96 -4.15
CA ARG A 52 -8.30 2.88 -4.58
C ARG A 52 -7.54 1.56 -4.73
N ARG A 53 -6.43 1.56 -5.48
CA ARG A 53 -5.61 0.34 -5.69
C ARG A 53 -5.10 -0.26 -4.38
N VAL A 54 -4.69 0.58 -3.42
CA VAL A 54 -4.24 0.12 -2.10
C VAL A 54 -5.41 -0.50 -1.32
N MET A 55 -6.59 0.13 -1.32
CA MET A 55 -7.77 -0.43 -0.63
C MET A 55 -8.27 -1.71 -1.28
N ASP A 56 -8.37 -1.73 -2.61
CA ASP A 56 -8.77 -2.91 -3.38
C ASP A 56 -7.83 -4.09 -3.02
N TRP A 57 -6.51 -3.85 -3.05
CA TRP A 57 -5.54 -4.87 -2.65
C TRP A 57 -5.64 -5.28 -1.18
N LEU A 58 -6.05 -4.39 -0.27
CA LEU A 58 -6.28 -4.77 1.13
C LEU A 58 -7.55 -5.59 1.34
N LEU A 59 -8.54 -5.46 0.44
CA LEU A 59 -9.82 -6.17 0.48
C LEU A 59 -9.80 -7.52 -0.23
N GLU A 60 -8.85 -7.74 -1.14
CA GLU A 60 -8.59 -9.08 -1.70
C GLU A 60 -8.28 -10.08 -0.55
N ASP A 61 -8.82 -11.30 -0.62
CA ASP A 61 -8.52 -12.38 0.35
C ASP A 61 -7.07 -12.87 0.26
#